data_AF-A0A831NSV3-F1
#
_entry.id   AF-A0A831NSV3-F1
#
_cell.length_a   1.000
_cell.length_b   1.000
_cell.length_c   1.000
_cell.angle_alpha   90.00
_cell.angle_beta   90.00
_cell.angle_gamma   90.00
#
_symmetry.space_group_name_H-M   'P 1'
#
loop_
_entity.id
_entity.type
_entity.pdbx_description
1 polymer ?
#
loop_
_entity_poly.entity_id
_entity_poly.type
_entity_poly.pdbx_seq_one_letter_code
_entity_poly.pdbx_strand_id
1 'polypeptide(L)'
;MKIKPECVPCILTVRVNELLKLITEEDRLKRAVKELLLFMTRNLNYDEYVTVYATNAFRLVKSLSGNSDPYREIKVYSNDAALRILSELEKRIGNLRGYSAFKESCLAALAGNAIDFGVAGYSARIEDFSKEIEQIKLAVDDSKKLFDKLSSRKMKILYLMDNCGEAVLDILLIKQLTTMGHEVSRS
;
A
#
# COMPACT_ATOMS: atom_id res chain seq x y z
N MET A 1 -10.04 12.66 3.83
CA MET A 1 -10.86 13.63 3.06
C MET A 1 -12.35 13.34 3.27
N LYS A 2 -13.21 14.36 3.19
CA LYS A 2 -14.67 14.19 3.14
C LYS A 2 -15.10 13.58 1.81
N ILE A 3 -16.28 12.95 1.78
CA ILE A 3 -16.82 12.36 0.56
C ILE A 3 -17.04 13.46 -0.48
N LYS A 4 -16.65 13.17 -1.71
CA LYS A 4 -16.96 13.99 -2.89
C LYS A 4 -17.81 13.18 -3.87
N PRO A 5 -18.55 13.82 -4.79
CA PRO A 5 -19.39 13.10 -5.75
C PRO A 5 -18.66 12.01 -6.54
N GLU A 6 -17.40 12.24 -6.93
CA GLU A 6 -16.56 11.28 -7.65
C GLU A 6 -16.18 10.04 -6.83
N CYS A 7 -16.24 10.10 -5.49
CA CYS A 7 -15.95 8.97 -4.62
C CYS A 7 -17.01 7.87 -4.71
N VAL A 8 -18.28 8.24 -4.97
CA VAL A 8 -19.41 7.29 -5.00
C VAL A 8 -19.25 6.24 -6.10
N PRO A 9 -19.09 6.62 -7.39
CA PRO A 9 -18.90 5.64 -8.46
C PRO A 9 -17.58 4.86 -8.30
N CYS A 10 -16.52 5.48 -7.77
CA CYS A 10 -15.26 4.83 -7.49
C CYS A 10 -15.42 3.66 -6.49
N ILE A 11 -16.02 3.93 -5.32
CA ILE A 11 -16.25 2.91 -4.28
C ILE A 11 -17.16 1.81 -4.83
N LEU A 12 -18.24 2.16 -5.52
CA LEU A 12 -19.16 1.18 -6.08
C LEU A 12 -18.43 0.22 -7.04
N THR A 13 -17.63 0.78 -7.96
CA THR A 13 -16.86 0.00 -8.95
C THR A 13 -15.93 -0.98 -8.27
N VAL A 14 -15.16 -0.53 -7.28
CA VAL A 14 -14.23 -1.41 -6.55
C VAL A 14 -14.98 -2.54 -5.83
N ARG A 15 -16.06 -2.21 -5.11
CA ARG A 15 -16.84 -3.19 -4.34
C ARG A 15 -17.58 -4.20 -5.23
N VAL A 16 -18.09 -3.78 -6.39
CA VAL A 16 -18.70 -4.69 -7.38
C VAL A 16 -17.64 -5.62 -7.98
N ASN A 17 -16.46 -5.11 -8.32
CA ASN A 17 -15.36 -5.93 -8.84
C ASN A 17 -14.89 -6.99 -7.82
N GLU A 18 -14.89 -6.67 -6.53
CA GLU A 18 -14.64 -7.67 -5.48
C GLU A 18 -15.73 -8.75 -5.46
N LEU A 19 -17.01 -8.36 -5.46
CA LEU A 19 -18.12 -9.32 -5.46
C LEU A 19 -18.08 -10.25 -6.69
N LEU A 20 -17.75 -9.72 -7.88
CA LEU A 20 -17.58 -10.50 -9.11
C LEU A 20 -16.50 -11.58 -8.97
N LYS A 21 -15.42 -11.28 -8.24
CA LYS A 21 -14.32 -12.25 -8.00
C LYS A 21 -14.67 -13.28 -6.93
N LEU A 22 -15.54 -12.92 -5.97
CA LEU A 22 -15.81 -13.72 -4.79
C LEU A 22 -17.09 -14.58 -4.88
N ILE A 23 -18.01 -14.23 -5.78
CA ILE A 23 -19.31 -14.90 -5.91
C ILE A 23 -19.50 -15.36 -7.35
N THR A 24 -19.51 -16.68 -7.55
CA THR A 24 -19.66 -17.31 -8.87
C THR A 24 -21.12 -17.58 -9.27
N GLU A 25 -22.03 -17.68 -8.28
CA GLU A 25 -23.45 -17.91 -8.53
C GLU A 25 -24.16 -16.59 -8.88
N GLU A 26 -24.75 -16.53 -10.07
CA GLU A 26 -25.25 -15.30 -10.69
C GLU A 26 -26.38 -14.64 -9.88
N ASP A 27 -27.35 -15.41 -9.39
CA ASP A 27 -28.48 -14.84 -8.66
C ASP A 27 -28.05 -14.32 -7.28
N ARG A 28 -27.11 -15.02 -6.62
CA ARG A 28 -26.46 -14.55 -5.39
C ARG A 28 -25.66 -13.28 -5.65
N LEU A 29 -24.93 -13.20 -6.76
CA LEU A 29 -24.17 -12.00 -7.13
C LEU A 29 -25.11 -10.82 -7.37
N LYS A 30 -26.19 -11.00 -8.14
CA LYS A 30 -27.23 -9.97 -8.36
C LYS A 30 -27.81 -9.46 -7.04
N ARG A 31 -28.15 -10.37 -6.12
CA ARG A 31 -28.62 -10.02 -4.77
C ARG A 31 -27.55 -9.23 -3.99
N ALA A 32 -26.30 -9.67 -4.00
CA ALA A 32 -25.21 -9.00 -3.30
C ALA A 32 -24.95 -7.58 -3.82
N VAL A 33 -24.95 -7.38 -5.16
CA VAL A 33 -24.79 -6.06 -5.78
C VAL A 33 -25.97 -5.14 -5.41
N LYS A 34 -27.20 -5.68 -5.40
CA LYS A 34 -28.37 -4.92 -4.96
C LYS A 34 -28.26 -4.47 -3.49
N GLU A 35 -27.85 -5.36 -2.59
CA GLU A 35 -27.64 -5.03 -1.17
C GLU A 35 -26.53 -3.98 -0.99
N LEU A 36 -25.44 -4.08 -1.76
CA LEU A 36 -24.37 -3.08 -1.77
C LEU A 36 -24.90 -1.70 -2.21
N LEU A 37 -25.70 -1.62 -3.27
CA LEU A 37 -26.31 -0.36 -3.72
C LEU A 37 -27.24 0.24 -2.67
N LEU A 38 -28.09 -0.59 -2.04
CA LEU A 38 -28.98 -0.15 -0.95
C LEU A 38 -28.19 0.35 0.26
N PHE A 39 -27.11 -0.34 0.63
CA PHE A 39 -26.23 0.10 1.71
C PHE A 39 -25.60 1.45 1.37
N MET A 40 -25.02 1.59 0.18
CA MET A 40 -24.35 2.82 -0.23
C MET A 40 -25.33 4.01 -0.25
N THR A 41 -26.50 3.84 -0.86
CA THR A 41 -27.51 4.91 -0.90
C THR A 41 -28.04 5.31 0.47
N ARG A 42 -28.26 4.35 1.38
CA ARG A 42 -28.76 4.64 2.74
C ARG A 42 -27.73 5.30 3.65
N ASN A 43 -26.43 5.01 3.45
CA ASN A 43 -25.35 5.46 4.33
C ASN A 43 -24.50 6.58 3.74
N LEU A 44 -24.85 7.11 2.56
CA LEU A 44 -24.12 8.21 1.95
C LEU A 44 -24.33 9.50 2.77
N ASN A 45 -23.26 9.95 3.42
CA ASN A 45 -23.21 11.23 4.10
C ASN A 45 -21.97 12.02 3.64
N TYR A 46 -22.17 13.13 2.94
CA TYR A 46 -21.07 13.96 2.43
C TYR A 46 -20.18 14.55 3.54
N ASP A 47 -20.70 14.67 4.76
CA ASP A 47 -19.93 15.09 5.94
C ASP A 47 -19.13 13.95 6.59
N GLU A 48 -19.21 12.71 6.09
CA GLU A 48 -18.39 11.59 6.57
C GLU A 48 -17.00 11.58 5.89
N TYR A 49 -16.03 10.90 6.51
CA TYR A 49 -14.75 10.59 5.87
C TYR A 49 -14.89 9.45 4.85
N VAL A 50 -14.32 9.63 3.66
CA VAL A 50 -14.29 8.61 2.58
C VAL A 50 -13.81 7.25 3.08
N THR A 51 -12.78 7.25 3.93
CA THR A 51 -12.19 6.02 4.48
C THR A 51 -13.18 5.24 5.34
N VAL A 52 -14.02 5.91 6.12
CA VAL A 52 -15.04 5.27 6.97
C VAL A 52 -16.13 4.65 6.09
N TYR A 53 -16.66 5.43 5.15
CA TYR A 53 -17.69 4.97 4.22
C TYR A 53 -17.23 3.78 3.36
N ALA A 54 -16.04 3.87 2.77
CA ALA A 54 -15.44 2.79 1.98
C ALA A 54 -15.17 1.53 2.82
N THR A 55 -14.72 1.69 4.07
CA THR A 55 -14.49 0.57 5.00
C THR A 55 -15.79 -0.15 5.34
N ASN A 56 -16.86 0.59 5.60
CA ASN A 56 -18.16 -0.02 5.90
C ASN A 56 -18.73 -0.75 4.68
N ALA A 57 -18.59 -0.18 3.48
CA ALA A 57 -18.96 -0.88 2.24
C ALA A 57 -18.13 -2.17 2.03
N PHE A 58 -16.83 -2.14 2.34
CA PHE A 58 -15.98 -3.32 2.25
C PHE A 58 -16.34 -4.41 3.28
N ARG A 59 -16.71 -4.03 4.51
CA ARG A 59 -17.24 -4.97 5.51
C ARG A 59 -18.51 -5.66 5.02
N LEU A 60 -19.38 -4.94 4.32
CA LEU A 60 -20.55 -5.55 3.69
C LEU A 60 -20.15 -6.55 2.59
N VAL A 61 -19.19 -6.22 1.72
CA VAL A 61 -18.67 -7.17 0.71
C VAL A 61 -18.17 -8.47 1.36
N LYS A 62 -17.40 -8.37 2.46
CA LYS A 62 -16.94 -9.55 3.21
C LYS A 62 -18.12 -10.40 3.72
N SER A 63 -19.14 -9.76 4.29
CA SER A 63 -20.33 -10.44 4.79
C SER A 63 -21.13 -11.12 3.67
N LEU A 64 -21.37 -10.43 2.54
CA LEU A 64 -22.14 -10.95 1.42
C LEU A 64 -21.43 -12.10 0.69
N SER A 65 -20.11 -12.00 0.54
CA SER A 65 -19.28 -13.04 -0.08
C SER A 65 -19.04 -14.24 0.84
N GLY A 66 -19.06 -14.03 2.16
CA GLY A 66 -18.64 -15.04 3.15
C GLY A 66 -17.11 -15.17 3.25
N ASN A 67 -16.35 -14.26 2.63
CA ASN A 67 -14.90 -14.22 2.70
C ASN A 67 -14.43 -13.11 3.64
N SER A 68 -13.79 -13.47 4.75
CA SER A 68 -13.29 -12.53 5.75
C SER A 68 -12.03 -11.75 5.32
N ASP A 69 -11.31 -12.24 4.32
CA ASP A 69 -10.10 -11.62 3.78
C ASP A 69 -10.01 -11.76 2.25
N PRO A 70 -10.82 -10.99 1.49
CA PRO A 70 -10.84 -11.02 0.02
C PRO A 70 -9.49 -10.81 -0.67
N TYR A 71 -8.53 -10.18 0.02
CA TYR A 71 -7.23 -9.83 -0.52
C TYR A 71 -6.11 -10.79 -0.07
N ARG A 72 -6.43 -11.89 0.62
CA ARG A 72 -5.40 -12.80 1.20
C ARG A 72 -4.38 -13.26 0.17
N GLU A 73 -4.84 -13.76 -0.97
CA GLU A 73 -3.96 -14.30 -2.02
C GLU A 73 -3.09 -13.21 -2.64
N ILE A 74 -3.69 -12.05 -2.93
CA ILE A 74 -2.96 -10.89 -3.45
C ILE A 74 -1.87 -10.46 -2.46
N LYS A 75 -2.19 -10.36 -1.16
CA LYS A 75 -1.19 -10.01 -0.13
C LYS A 75 -0.03 -11.01 -0.07
N VAL A 76 -0.32 -12.31 -0.17
CA VAL A 76 0.72 -13.35 -0.17
C VAL A 76 1.61 -13.21 -1.39
N TYR A 77 1.02 -13.07 -2.59
CA TYR A 77 1.76 -12.89 -3.83
C TYR A 77 2.60 -11.61 -3.81
N SER A 78 2.02 -10.50 -3.36
CA SER A 78 2.72 -9.22 -3.26
C SER A 78 3.91 -9.28 -2.31
N ASN A 79 3.76 -9.93 -1.15
CA ASN A 79 4.86 -10.11 -0.21
C ASN A 79 5.97 -11.00 -0.79
N ASP A 80 5.63 -12.11 -1.45
CA ASP A 80 6.62 -13.01 -2.06
C ASP A 80 7.41 -12.31 -3.17
N ALA A 81 6.71 -11.55 -4.02
CA ALA A 81 7.34 -10.74 -5.07
C ALA A 81 8.31 -9.70 -4.47
N ALA A 82 7.88 -8.97 -3.45
CA ALA A 82 8.72 -7.97 -2.79
C ALA A 82 9.93 -8.59 -2.07
N LEU A 83 9.78 -9.77 -1.44
CA LEU A 83 10.88 -10.48 -0.77
C LEU A 83 12.02 -10.87 -1.72
N ARG A 84 11.69 -11.26 -2.96
CA ARG A 84 12.70 -11.61 -3.98
C ARG A 84 13.58 -10.41 -4.32
N ILE A 85 12.99 -9.22 -4.39
CA ILE A 85 13.68 -7.98 -4.71
C ILE A 85 14.44 -7.44 -3.49
N LEU A 86 13.89 -7.60 -2.28
CA LEU A 86 14.46 -7.09 -1.03
C LEU A 86 15.94 -7.46 -0.88
N SER A 87 16.29 -8.73 -1.09
CA SER A 87 17.65 -9.23 -0.88
C SER A 87 18.71 -8.51 -1.71
N GLU A 88 18.37 -8.07 -2.92
CA GLU A 88 19.29 -7.37 -3.81
C GLU A 88 19.38 -5.89 -3.45
N LEU A 89 18.26 -5.27 -3.10
CA LEU A 89 18.25 -3.90 -2.59
C LEU A 89 19.05 -3.77 -1.30
N GLU A 90 19.01 -4.78 -0.43
CA GLU A 90 19.85 -4.82 0.78
C GLU A 90 21.35 -4.77 0.43
N LYS A 91 21.80 -5.51 -0.59
CA LYS A 91 23.20 -5.45 -1.05
C LYS A 91 23.53 -4.10 -1.65
N ARG A 92 22.68 -3.59 -2.55
CA ARG A 92 22.83 -2.28 -3.21
C ARG A 92 22.96 -1.17 -2.18
N ILE A 93 22.04 -1.11 -1.21
CA ILE A 93 22.04 -0.11 -0.12
C ILE A 93 23.20 -0.35 0.84
N GLY A 94 23.58 -1.61 1.11
CA GLY A 94 24.69 -1.96 2.01
C GLY A 94 26.06 -1.41 1.57
N ASN A 95 26.23 -1.19 0.26
CA ASN A 95 27.41 -0.57 -0.35
C ASN A 95 27.41 0.97 -0.26
N LEU A 96 26.31 1.58 0.20
CA LEU A 96 26.16 3.02 0.37
C LEU A 96 26.37 3.44 1.83
N ARG A 97 26.54 4.75 2.07
CA ARG A 97 26.75 5.34 3.40
C ARG A 97 26.10 6.71 3.53
N GLY A 98 25.70 7.07 4.75
CA GLY A 98 25.14 8.38 5.06
C GLY A 98 23.90 8.71 4.22
N TYR A 99 23.87 9.90 3.63
CA TYR A 99 22.70 10.38 2.89
C TYR A 99 22.36 9.50 1.67
N SER A 100 23.33 8.93 0.97
CA SER A 100 23.05 8.09 -0.21
C SER A 100 22.31 6.81 0.18
N ALA A 101 22.73 6.14 1.25
CA ALA A 101 22.03 4.96 1.77
C ALA A 101 20.60 5.28 2.23
N PHE A 102 20.42 6.42 2.92
CA PHE A 102 19.11 6.90 3.35
C PHE A 102 18.20 7.22 2.16
N LYS A 103 18.71 7.97 1.18
CA LYS A 103 17.97 8.35 -0.02
C LYS A 103 17.53 7.12 -0.80
N GLU A 104 18.44 6.17 -1.00
CA GLU A 104 18.15 4.93 -1.72
C GLU A 104 17.06 4.11 -1.01
N SER A 105 17.10 4.07 0.33
CA SER A 105 16.07 3.38 1.12
C SER A 105 14.70 4.07 1.05
N CYS A 106 14.67 5.40 0.96
CA CYS A 106 13.43 6.15 0.71
C CYS A 106 12.86 5.85 -0.68
N LEU A 107 13.72 5.81 -1.70
CA LEU A 107 13.29 5.50 -3.07
C LEU A 107 12.80 4.04 -3.18
N ALA A 108 13.45 3.09 -2.50
CA ALA A 108 12.99 1.71 -2.45
C ALA A 108 11.61 1.55 -1.81
N ALA A 109 11.36 2.27 -0.70
CA ALA A 109 10.03 2.32 -0.08
C ALA A 109 8.97 2.90 -1.04
N LEU A 110 9.28 4.03 -1.69
CA LEU A 110 8.39 4.67 -2.67
C LEU A 110 8.11 3.79 -3.90
N ALA A 111 9.13 3.12 -4.42
CA ALA A 111 8.99 2.19 -5.54
C ALA A 111 8.07 1.02 -5.17
N GLY A 112 8.12 0.55 -3.92
CA GLY A 112 7.22 -0.46 -3.40
C GLY A 112 5.75 -0.06 -3.46
N ASN A 113 5.44 1.22 -3.22
CA ASN A 113 4.07 1.73 -3.32
C ASN A 113 3.62 1.98 -4.77
N ALA A 114 4.54 2.34 -5.66
CA ALA A 114 4.24 2.57 -7.07
C ALA A 114 3.94 1.28 -7.84
N ILE A 115 4.45 0.15 -7.37
CA ILE A 115 4.32 -1.14 -8.03
C ILE A 115 3.13 -1.91 -7.46
N ASP A 116 2.15 -2.19 -8.32
CA ASP A 116 1.09 -3.15 -7.98
C ASP A 116 1.64 -4.57 -8.11
N PHE A 117 2.26 -5.04 -7.03
CA PHE A 117 2.73 -6.42 -6.93
C PHE A 117 1.59 -7.45 -6.99
N GLY A 118 0.32 -7.04 -6.99
CA GLY A 118 -0.86 -7.90 -7.00
C GLY A 118 -1.35 -8.30 -8.39
N VAL A 119 -0.83 -7.68 -9.46
CA VAL A 119 -1.26 -7.97 -10.84
C VAL A 119 -0.51 -9.18 -11.40
N ALA A 120 -1.28 -10.21 -11.76
CA ALA A 120 -0.77 -11.39 -12.46
C ALA A 120 -0.09 -10.97 -13.77
N GLY A 121 1.23 -11.18 -13.86
CA GLY A 121 2.03 -10.86 -15.04
C GLY A 121 3.14 -9.84 -14.81
N TYR A 122 3.17 -9.14 -13.67
CA TYR A 122 4.38 -8.41 -13.30
C TYR A 122 5.47 -9.43 -12.96
N SER A 123 6.41 -9.64 -13.89
CA SER A 123 7.64 -10.30 -13.54
C SER A 123 8.36 -9.36 -12.59
N ALA A 124 8.32 -9.65 -11.29
CA ALA A 124 9.08 -8.96 -10.25
C ALA A 124 10.59 -9.20 -10.45
N ARG A 125 11.10 -8.79 -11.61
CA ARG A 125 12.50 -8.85 -12.01
C ARG A 125 13.16 -7.62 -11.42
N ILE A 126 14.31 -7.85 -10.81
CA ILE A 126 15.10 -6.84 -10.12
C ILE A 126 15.54 -5.74 -11.09
N GLU A 127 15.81 -6.09 -12.34
CA GLU A 127 16.21 -5.14 -13.38
C GLU A 127 15.11 -4.12 -13.68
N ASP A 128 13.85 -4.56 -13.62
CA ASP A 128 12.71 -3.69 -13.81
C ASP A 128 12.52 -2.82 -12.57
N PHE A 129 12.65 -3.39 -11.36
CA PHE A 129 12.55 -2.63 -10.11
C PHE A 129 13.65 -1.56 -9.94
N SER A 130 14.90 -1.85 -10.34
CA SER A 130 15.99 -0.88 -10.29
C SER A 130 15.73 0.30 -11.24
N LYS A 131 15.18 0.04 -12.42
CA LYS A 131 14.74 1.09 -13.35
C LYS A 131 13.59 1.90 -12.77
N GLU A 132 12.64 1.27 -12.08
CA GLU A 132 11.56 1.99 -11.39
C GLU A 132 12.12 2.98 -10.36
N ILE A 133 13.06 2.54 -9.50
CA ILE A 133 13.75 3.45 -8.57
C ILE A 133 14.38 4.65 -9.30
N GLU A 134 15.07 4.39 -10.41
CA GLU A 134 15.77 5.44 -11.19
C GLU A 134 14.80 6.39 -11.90
N GLN A 135 13.58 5.93 -12.21
CA GLN A 135 12.55 6.72 -12.87
C GLN A 135 11.71 7.56 -11.91
N ILE A 136 11.78 7.32 -10.60
CA ILE A 136 11.06 8.10 -9.59
C ILE A 136 11.53 9.57 -9.65
N LYS A 137 10.61 10.45 -10.06
CA LYS A 137 10.78 11.89 -10.03
C LYS A 137 9.90 12.48 -8.94
N LEU A 138 10.53 12.93 -7.87
CA LEU A 138 9.85 13.60 -6.78
C LEU A 138 9.52 15.04 -7.18
N ALA A 139 8.24 15.37 -7.24
CA ALA A 139 7.79 16.76 -7.42
C ALA A 139 8.22 17.64 -6.22
N VAL A 140 8.29 17.05 -5.03
CA VAL A 140 8.82 17.65 -3.81
C VAL A 140 9.79 16.65 -3.17
N ASP A 141 11.05 17.06 -3.00
CA ASP A 141 12.10 16.22 -2.42
C ASP A 141 12.68 16.83 -1.14
N ASP A 142 12.07 16.51 -0.01
CA ASP A 142 12.54 16.89 1.33
C ASP A 142 13.50 15.85 1.95
N SER A 143 13.94 14.84 1.21
CA SER A 143 14.72 13.73 1.78
C SER A 143 16.03 14.19 2.42
N LYS A 144 16.74 15.16 1.83
CA LYS A 144 17.96 15.72 2.42
C LYS A 144 17.69 16.46 3.73
N LYS A 145 16.65 17.29 3.75
CA LYS A 145 16.22 18.03 4.94
C LYS A 145 15.80 17.08 6.07
N LEU A 146 15.09 16.01 5.73
CA LEU A 146 14.73 14.96 6.67
C LEU A 146 15.97 14.24 7.21
N PHE A 147 16.90 13.85 6.34
CA PHE A 147 18.16 13.20 6.73
C PHE A 147 19.00 14.06 7.68
N ASP A 148 19.14 15.35 7.40
CA ASP A 148 19.92 16.27 8.25
C ASP A 148 19.26 16.44 9.63
N LYS A 149 17.93 16.54 9.66
CA LYS A 149 17.16 16.57 10.92
C LYS A 149 17.33 15.28 11.73
N LEU A 150 17.26 14.13 11.07
CA LEU A 150 17.45 12.82 11.70
C LEU A 150 18.89 12.66 12.21
N SER A 151 19.88 13.15 11.48
CA SER A 151 21.30 13.05 11.86
C SER A 151 21.66 13.96 13.04
N SER A 152 20.89 15.03 13.29
CA SER A 152 21.17 15.98 14.37
C SER A 152 20.89 15.43 15.79
N ARG A 153 19.99 14.45 15.92
CA ARG A 153 19.60 13.90 17.23
C ARG A 153 18.85 12.57 17.10
N LYS A 154 18.90 11.76 18.16
CA LYS A 154 18.03 10.57 18.28
C LYS A 154 16.57 10.98 18.45
N MET A 155 15.67 10.21 17.86
CA MET A 155 14.23 10.49 17.80
C MET A 155 13.43 9.20 18.01
N LYS A 156 12.20 9.36 18.48
CA LYS A 156 11.17 8.34 18.39
C LYS A 156 10.37 8.59 17.12
N ILE A 157 10.24 7.57 16.28
CA ILE A 157 9.64 7.66 14.95
C ILE A 157 8.49 6.66 14.89
N LEU A 158 7.30 7.15 14.50
CA LEU A 158 6.19 6.30 14.11
C LEU A 158 6.21 6.17 12.59
N TYR A 159 6.38 4.94 12.10
CA TYR A 159 6.29 4.59 10.68
C TYR A 159 4.91 4.00 10.40
N LEU A 160 4.12 4.68 9.58
CA LEU A 160 2.79 4.24 9.17
C LEU A 160 2.91 3.50 7.84
N MET A 161 2.53 2.23 7.83
CA MET A 161 2.60 1.38 6.63
C MET A 161 1.26 1.42 5.89
N ASP A 162 1.29 1.22 4.57
CA ASP A 162 0.06 1.24 3.74
C ASP A 162 -0.24 -0.16 3.18
N ASN A 163 0.55 -0.63 2.21
CA ASN A 163 0.22 -1.84 1.45
C ASN A 163 1.10 -3.06 1.76
N CYS A 164 0.54 -4.26 1.56
CA CYS A 164 1.34 -5.49 1.51
C CYS A 164 2.23 -5.48 0.25
N GLY A 165 3.40 -6.12 0.29
CA GLY A 165 4.44 -5.93 -0.72
C GLY A 165 5.30 -4.71 -0.40
N GLU A 166 4.73 -3.50 -0.45
CA GLU A 166 5.41 -2.25 -0.04
C GLU A 166 6.00 -2.37 1.38
N ALA A 167 5.20 -2.89 2.31
CA ALA A 167 5.58 -3.16 3.69
C ALA A 167 6.89 -3.97 3.85
N VAL A 168 7.20 -4.84 2.89
CA VAL A 168 8.43 -5.63 2.87
C VAL A 168 9.64 -4.75 2.54
N LEU A 169 9.46 -3.78 1.65
CA LEU A 169 10.51 -2.86 1.20
C LEU A 169 10.70 -1.69 2.17
N ASP A 170 9.65 -1.27 2.87
CA ASP A 170 9.72 -0.29 3.99
C ASP A 170 10.75 -0.70 5.06
N ILE A 171 10.99 -2.00 5.23
CA ILE A 171 11.99 -2.54 6.14
C ILE A 171 13.38 -1.95 5.85
N LEU A 172 13.71 -1.62 4.61
CA LEU A 172 14.99 -1.01 4.23
C LEU A 172 15.16 0.36 4.89
N LEU A 173 14.15 1.23 4.79
CA LEU A 173 14.17 2.55 5.41
C LEU A 173 14.13 2.45 6.94
N ILE A 174 13.30 1.55 7.48
CA ILE A 174 13.25 1.30 8.93
C ILE A 174 14.60 0.82 9.46
N LYS A 175 15.30 -0.07 8.73
CA LYS A 175 16.66 -0.50 9.07
C LYS A 175 17.62 0.68 9.07
N GLN A 176 17.59 1.56 8.06
CA GLN A 176 18.43 2.77 8.05
C GLN A 176 18.17 3.67 9.26
N LEU A 177 16.90 3.96 9.56
CA LEU A 177 16.52 4.76 10.72
C LEU A 177 17.01 4.14 12.04
N THR A 178 16.92 2.81 12.16
CA THR A 178 17.40 2.08 13.34
C THR A 178 18.93 2.12 13.43
N THR A 179 19.66 1.96 12.32
CA THR A 179 21.12 2.08 12.25
C THR A 179 21.60 3.49 12.61
N MET A 180 20.82 4.53 12.30
CA MET A 180 21.07 5.91 12.74
C MET A 180 20.81 6.11 14.25
N GLY A 181 20.32 5.09 14.96
CA GLY A 181 20.09 5.11 16.41
C GLY A 181 18.73 5.65 16.83
N HIS A 182 17.74 5.66 15.93
CA HIS A 182 16.36 6.04 16.24
C HIS A 182 15.56 4.86 16.81
N GLU A 183 14.57 5.18 17.65
CA GLU A 183 13.57 4.23 18.13
C GLU A 183 12.39 4.27 17.15
N VAL A 184 12.17 3.18 16.40
CA VAL A 184 11.13 3.14 15.35
C VAL A 184 10.00 2.19 15.77
N SER A 185 8.79 2.73 15.91
CA SER A 185 7.55 1.97 16.05
C SER A 185 6.82 1.91 14.70
N ARG A 186 6.11 0.82 14.43
CA ARG A 186 5.40 0.58 13.16
C ARG A 186 3.91 0.38 13.45
N SER A 187 3.04 0.96 12.63
CA SER A 187 1.58 0.78 12.70
C SER A 187 0.97 0.54 11.33
#